data_AF-A0A2V9A785-F1
#
_entry.id   AF-A0A2V9A785-F1
#
_cell.length_a   1.000
_cell.length_b   1.000
_cell.length_c   1.000
_cell.angle_alpha   90.00
_cell.angle_beta   90.00
_cell.angle_gamma   90.00
#
_symmetry.space_group_name_H-M   'P 1'
#
loop_
_entity.id
_entity.type
_entity.pdbx_description
1 polymer ?
#
loop_
_entity_poly.entity_id
_entity_poly.type
_entity_poly.pdbx_seq_one_letter_code
_entity_poly.pdbx_strand_id
1 'polypeptide(L)'
;MAHSKKEDPATVCQAFEIIFSLLSKIDEGTDDILFFADEGGSWEVGVDWENVLPAWFKVLSATAGPSEYAQRITTVLKRHYKHGRIKMFAVARKIATPAQRQALQERESASSS
;
A
#
# COMPACT_ATOMS: atom_id res chain seq x y z
N MET A 1 14.16 -24.67 -19.86
CA MET A 1 13.03 -24.47 -18.94
C MET A 1 13.52 -23.57 -17.82
N ALA A 2 13.12 -22.30 -17.79
CA ALA A 2 13.52 -21.38 -16.73
C ALA A 2 12.74 -21.77 -15.46
N HIS A 3 13.44 -22.26 -14.44
CA HIS A 3 12.87 -22.38 -13.10
C HIS A 3 12.57 -20.97 -12.62
N SER A 4 11.30 -20.56 -12.70
CA SER A 4 10.85 -19.28 -12.15
C SER A 4 10.93 -19.41 -10.63
N LYS A 5 12.05 -18.97 -10.05
CA LYS A 5 12.26 -18.94 -8.60
C LYS A 5 11.22 -17.95 -8.05
N LYS A 6 10.19 -18.46 -7.37
CA LYS A 6 9.23 -17.60 -6.68
C LYS A 6 10.00 -16.85 -5.61
N GLU A 7 10.09 -15.54 -5.75
CA GLU A 7 10.70 -14.65 -4.77
C GLU A 7 10.01 -14.78 -3.41
N ASP A 8 10.78 -14.59 -2.34
CA ASP A 8 10.27 -14.65 -0.97
C ASP A 8 9.22 -13.55 -0.73
N PRO A 9 8.05 -13.86 -0.15
CA PRO A 9 7.00 -12.86 0.09
C PRO A 9 7.46 -11.66 0.92
N ALA A 10 8.42 -11.82 1.85
CA ALA A 10 8.95 -10.71 2.62
C ALA A 10 9.82 -9.79 1.75
N THR A 11 10.64 -10.34 0.86
CA THR A 11 11.41 -9.55 -0.13
C THR A 11 10.47 -8.75 -1.05
N VAL A 12 9.42 -9.39 -1.57
CA VAL A 12 8.44 -8.69 -2.43
C VAL A 12 7.68 -7.62 -1.65
N CYS A 13 7.27 -7.90 -0.42
CA CYS A 13 6.63 -6.93 0.45
C CYS A 13 7.56 -5.72 0.69
N GLN A 14 8.84 -5.96 0.99
CA GLN A 14 9.83 -4.91 1.21
C GLN A 14 10.02 -4.02 -0.03
N ALA A 15 10.02 -4.60 -1.23
CA ALA A 15 10.11 -3.83 -2.47
C ALA A 15 8.93 -2.84 -2.61
N PHE A 16 7.70 -3.27 -2.31
CA PHE A 16 6.55 -2.36 -2.28
C PHE A 16 6.71 -1.25 -1.24
N GLU A 17 7.17 -1.57 -0.02
CA GLU A 17 7.37 -0.56 1.03
C GLU A 17 8.41 0.49 0.64
N ILE A 18 9.49 0.09 -0.04
CA ILE A 18 10.49 1.01 -0.59
C ILE A 18 9.83 1.95 -1.61
N ILE A 19 9.05 1.41 -2.55
CA ILE A 19 8.36 2.20 -3.56
C ILE A 19 7.37 3.19 -2.92
N PHE A 20 6.55 2.76 -1.96
CA PHE A 20 5.61 3.66 -1.27
C PHE A 20 6.33 4.72 -0.43
N SER A 21 7.49 4.39 0.13
CA SER A 21 8.32 5.37 0.83
C SER A 21 8.89 6.41 -0.13
N LEU A 22 9.29 6.01 -1.35
CA LEU A 22 9.73 6.95 -2.38
C LEU A 22 8.60 7.88 -2.82
N LEU A 23 7.40 7.36 -3.08
CA LEU A 23 6.22 8.21 -3.38
C LEU A 23 5.92 9.20 -2.25
N SER A 24 6.05 8.75 -1.00
CA SER A 24 5.86 9.61 0.17
C SER A 24 6.88 10.74 0.24
N LYS A 25 8.14 10.48 -0.10
CA LYS A 25 9.20 11.52 -0.16
C LYS A 25 8.98 12.51 -1.29
N ILE A 26 8.51 12.04 -2.44
CA ILE A 26 8.10 12.89 -3.57
C ILE A 26 7.00 13.86 -3.10
N ASP A 27 5.98 13.37 -2.39
CA ASP A 27 4.91 14.24 -1.85
C ASP A 27 5.38 15.21 -0.76
N GLU A 28 6.42 14.86 -0.01
CA GLU A 28 6.96 15.70 1.07
C GLU A 28 7.82 16.86 0.54
N GLY A 29 8.26 16.82 -0.73
CA GLY A 29 9.00 17.92 -1.35
C GLY A 29 10.33 18.24 -0.68
N THR A 30 11.01 17.24 -0.12
CA THR A 30 12.33 17.44 0.53
C THR A 30 13.41 17.77 -0.50
N ASP A 31 14.39 18.62 -0.14
CA ASP A 31 15.49 19.12 -1.00
C ASP A 31 16.33 18.03 -1.71
N ASP A 32 16.20 16.76 -1.29
CA ASP A 32 16.89 15.60 -1.85
C ASP A 32 16.28 15.09 -3.18
N ILE A 33 15.12 15.61 -3.61
CA ILE A 33 14.45 15.22 -4.87
C ILE A 33 14.32 16.45 -5.77
N LEU A 34 15.04 16.43 -6.90
CA LEU A 34 15.03 17.51 -7.89
C LEU A 34 13.69 17.54 -8.64
N PHE A 35 12.79 18.43 -8.24
CA PHE A 35 11.55 18.70 -8.96
C PHE A 35 11.76 19.80 -10.01
N PHE A 36 11.47 19.49 -11.27
CA PHE A 36 11.53 20.46 -12.38
C PHE A 36 10.18 21.16 -12.67
N ALA A 37 9.15 20.91 -11.85
CA ALA A 37 7.80 21.45 -12.04
C ALA A 37 7.39 22.27 -10.81
N ASP A 38 6.83 23.46 -11.06
CA ASP A 38 6.40 24.44 -10.06
C ASP A 38 5.22 23.94 -9.17
N GLU A 39 4.55 22.83 -9.57
CA GLU A 39 3.40 22.24 -8.85
C GLU A 39 3.33 20.68 -8.92
N GLY A 40 4.45 19.97 -9.06
CA GLY A 40 4.45 18.50 -9.21
C GLY A 40 4.30 17.73 -7.88
N GLY A 41 3.54 16.61 -7.87
CA GLY A 41 3.42 15.68 -6.73
C GLY A 41 3.33 14.22 -7.17
N SER A 42 3.35 13.24 -6.25
CA SER A 42 3.37 11.81 -6.65
C SER A 42 2.15 11.35 -7.44
N TRP A 43 1.08 12.15 -7.44
CA TRP A 43 -0.11 11.95 -8.25
C TRP A 43 0.16 11.98 -9.77
N GLU A 44 1.27 12.59 -10.22
CA GLU A 44 1.73 12.54 -11.61
C GLU A 44 2.39 11.21 -11.97
N VAL A 45 2.84 10.44 -10.97
CA VAL A 45 3.29 9.06 -11.19
C VAL A 45 2.04 8.24 -11.51
N GLY A 46 1.84 7.90 -12.79
CA GLY A 46 0.69 7.14 -13.30
C GLY A 46 0.66 5.68 -12.81
N VAL A 47 0.60 5.47 -11.51
CA VAL A 47 0.57 4.15 -10.88
C VAL A 47 -0.78 3.50 -11.15
N ASP A 48 -0.74 2.29 -11.70
CA ASP A 48 -1.91 1.43 -11.82
C ASP A 48 -2.25 0.80 -10.47
N TRP A 49 -2.88 1.61 -9.61
CA TRP A 49 -3.26 1.23 -8.24
C TRP A 49 -4.17 0.00 -8.19
N GLU A 50 -4.98 -0.23 -9.21
CA GLU A 50 -5.91 -1.36 -9.25
C GLU A 50 -5.21 -2.70 -9.43
N ASN A 51 -4.02 -2.72 -10.02
CA ASN A 51 -3.18 -3.91 -10.14
C ASN A 51 -2.12 -3.99 -9.03
N VAL A 52 -1.54 -2.86 -8.63
CA VAL A 52 -0.48 -2.80 -7.62
C VAL A 52 -0.99 -3.18 -6.23
N LEU A 53 -2.11 -2.61 -5.79
CA LEU A 53 -2.59 -2.80 -4.41
C LEU A 53 -3.00 -4.25 -4.11
N PRO A 54 -3.74 -4.97 -4.98
CA PRO A 54 -4.06 -6.38 -4.72
C PRO A 54 -2.82 -7.27 -4.62
N ALA A 55 -1.78 -7.00 -5.42
CA ALA A 55 -0.52 -7.73 -5.35
C ALA A 55 0.20 -7.50 -4.02
N TRP A 56 0.26 -6.23 -3.58
CA TRP A 56 0.82 -5.88 -2.28
C TRP A 56 0.01 -6.46 -1.11
N PHE A 57 -1.32 -6.37 -1.12
CA PHE A 57 -2.18 -6.95 -0.07
C PHE A 57 -1.91 -8.44 0.11
N LYS A 58 -1.67 -9.17 -0.99
CA LYS A 58 -1.40 -10.61 -0.94
C LYS A 58 -0.10 -10.92 -0.22
N VAL A 59 0.98 -10.21 -0.53
CA VAL A 59 2.27 -10.43 0.13
C VAL A 59 2.26 -9.90 1.57
N LEU A 60 1.63 -8.75 1.80
CA LEU A 60 1.47 -8.18 3.14
C LEU A 60 0.63 -9.07 4.06
N SER A 61 -0.43 -9.69 3.55
CA SER A 61 -1.24 -10.62 4.34
C SER A 61 -0.45 -11.84 4.78
N ALA A 62 0.51 -12.29 3.97
CA ALA A 62 1.37 -13.43 4.28
C ALA A 62 2.50 -13.10 5.28
N THR A 63 2.91 -11.82 5.38
CA THR A 63 4.11 -11.43 6.13
C THR A 63 3.82 -10.61 7.38
N ALA A 64 2.69 -9.90 7.44
CA ALA A 64 2.37 -8.96 8.51
C ALA A 64 1.36 -9.53 9.52
N GLY A 65 1.51 -9.10 10.78
CA GLY A 65 0.51 -9.33 11.81
C GLY A 65 -0.81 -8.58 11.56
N PRO A 66 -1.91 -8.93 12.24
CA PRO A 66 -3.23 -8.30 12.03
C PRO A 66 -3.24 -6.77 12.11
N SER A 67 -2.68 -6.21 13.18
CA SER A 67 -2.66 -4.76 13.42
C SER A 67 -1.80 -4.01 12.40
N GLU A 68 -0.68 -4.63 12.01
CA GLU A 68 0.26 -4.07 11.03
C GLU A 68 -0.34 -4.07 9.62
N TYR A 69 -1.00 -5.15 9.22
CA TYR A 69 -1.75 -5.24 7.97
C TYR A 69 -2.78 -4.11 7.86
N ALA A 70 -3.59 -3.94 8.91
CA ALA A 70 -4.59 -2.86 8.98
C ALA A 70 -3.94 -1.48 8.93
N GLN A 71 -2.84 -1.28 9.65
CA GLN A 71 -2.11 -0.02 9.69
C GLN A 71 -1.62 0.41 8.32
N ARG A 72 -0.85 -0.45 7.67
CA ARG A 72 -0.16 -0.09 6.44
C ARG A 72 -1.16 0.18 5.32
N ILE A 73 -2.18 -0.65 5.18
CA ILE A 73 -3.24 -0.46 4.17
C ILE A 73 -3.93 0.89 4.36
N THR A 74 -4.34 1.22 5.59
CA THR A 74 -4.99 2.51 5.87
C THR A 74 -4.07 3.68 5.56
N THR A 75 -2.78 3.60 5.89
CA THR A 75 -1.80 4.65 5.59
C THR A 75 -1.64 4.86 4.08
N VAL A 76 -1.40 3.78 3.32
CA VAL A 76 -1.20 3.87 1.86
C VAL A 76 -2.46 4.40 1.16
N LEU A 77 -3.65 3.88 1.51
CA LEU A 77 -4.90 4.33 0.89
C LEU A 77 -5.22 5.79 1.24
N LYS A 78 -4.95 6.23 2.47
CA LYS A 78 -5.19 7.63 2.88
C LYS A 78 -4.28 8.60 2.14
N ARG A 79 -3.02 8.22 1.92
CA ARG A 79 -1.99 9.08 1.34
C ARG A 79 -2.03 9.08 -0.19
N HIS A 80 -2.05 7.90 -0.79
CA HIS A 80 -1.78 7.73 -2.23
C HIS A 80 -3.03 7.42 -3.07
N TYR A 81 -4.11 6.92 -2.46
CA TYR A 81 -5.27 6.44 -3.22
C TYR A 81 -6.62 6.71 -2.53
N LYS A 82 -6.83 7.97 -2.11
CA LYS A 82 -8.02 8.39 -1.33
C LYS A 82 -9.33 8.12 -2.06
N HIS A 83 -9.39 8.35 -3.37
CA HIS A 83 -10.60 8.20 -4.18
C HIS A 83 -11.07 6.74 -4.28
N GLY A 84 -10.15 5.79 -4.42
CA GLY A 84 -10.48 4.36 -4.55
C GLY A 84 -10.49 3.60 -3.22
N ARG A 85 -10.36 4.29 -2.07
CA ARG A 85 -10.22 3.65 -0.75
C ARG A 85 -11.32 2.64 -0.44
N ILE A 86 -12.59 2.95 -0.75
CA ILE A 86 -13.74 2.07 -0.44
C ILE A 86 -13.61 0.75 -1.20
N LYS A 87 -13.30 0.83 -2.50
CA LYS A 87 -13.06 -0.34 -3.35
C LYS A 87 -11.88 -1.16 -2.82
N MET A 88 -10.79 -0.51 -2.45
CA MET A 88 -9.57 -1.19 -2.03
C MET A 88 -9.65 -1.80 -0.63
N PHE A 89 -10.38 -1.21 0.31
CA PHE A 89 -10.71 -1.88 1.57
C PHE A 89 -11.51 -3.16 1.34
N ALA A 90 -12.47 -3.17 0.41
CA ALA A 90 -13.21 -4.38 0.07
C ALA A 90 -12.30 -5.47 -0.51
N VAL A 91 -11.33 -5.11 -1.37
CA VAL A 91 -10.33 -6.06 -1.89
C VAL A 91 -9.41 -6.57 -0.78
N ALA A 92 -8.89 -5.68 0.07
CA ALA A 92 -8.04 -6.04 1.20
C ALA A 92 -8.72 -7.03 2.15
N ARG A 93 -10.02 -6.85 2.43
CA ARG A 93 -10.80 -7.79 3.27
C ARG A 93 -10.97 -9.18 2.65
N LYS A 94 -11.04 -9.26 1.32
CA LYS A 94 -11.13 -10.54 0.59
C LYS A 94 -9.81 -11.32 0.68
N ILE A 95 -8.69 -10.62 0.69
CA ILE A 95 -7.34 -11.22 0.73
C ILE A 95 -6.92 -11.55 2.17
N ALA A 96 -7.34 -10.75 3.14
CA ALA A 96 -6.97 -10.86 4.55
C ALA A 96 -7.36 -12.20 5.19
N THR A 97 -6.54 -12.63 6.16
CA THR A 97 -6.94 -13.65 7.15
C THR A 97 -8.09 -13.14 8.02
N PRO A 98 -8.82 -14.01 8.75
CA PRO A 98 -9.91 -13.58 9.64
C PRO A 98 -9.47 -12.54 10.69
N ALA A 99 -8.30 -12.73 11.31
CA ALA A 99 -7.76 -11.80 12.29
C ALA A 99 -7.38 -10.44 11.66
N GLN A 100 -6.75 -10.46 10.48
CA GLN A 100 -6.44 -9.25 9.72
C GLN A 100 -7.72 -8.49 9.29
N ARG A 101 -8.78 -9.22 8.93
CA ARG A 101 -10.07 -8.62 8.55
C ARG A 101 -10.72 -7.89 9.73
N GLN A 102 -10.67 -8.49 10.92
CA GLN A 102 -11.17 -7.86 12.13
C GLN A 102 -10.37 -6.58 12.45
N ALA A 103 -9.04 -6.66 12.48
CA ALA A 103 -8.19 -5.51 12.75
C ALA A 103 -8.40 -4.37 11.73
N LEU A 104 -8.63 -4.70 10.45
CA LEU A 104 -8.94 -3.73 9.41
C LEU A 104 -10.29 -3.03 9.66
N GLN A 105 -11.32 -3.78 10.05
CA GLN A 105 -12.64 -3.24 10.38
C GLN A 105 -12.62 -2.32 11.61
N GLU A 106 -11.91 -2.71 12.66
CA GLU A 106 -11.73 -1.89 13.87
C GLU A 106 -11.06 -0.56 13.52
N ARG A 107 -10.02 -0.60 12.69
CA ARG A 107 -9.27 0.59 12.28
C ARG A 107 -10.07 1.52 11.36
N GLU A 108 -10.88 0.98 10.45
CA GLU A 108 -11.77 1.77 9.60
C GLU A 108 -12.85 2.50 10.41
N SER A 109 -13.40 1.83 11.43
CA SER A 109 -14.35 2.41 12.37
C SER A 109 -13.72 3.55 13.19
N ALA A 110 -12.48 3.35 13.68
CA ALA A 110 -11.74 4.35 14.43
C ALA A 110 -11.32 5.58 13.61
N SER A 111 -11.16 5.45 12.28
CA SER A 111 -10.84 6.57 11.39
C SER A 111 -12.07 7.37 10.94
N SER A 112 -13.27 6.91 11.28
CA SER A 112 -14.56 7.53 10.91
C SER A 112 -15.27 8.20 12.09
N SER A 113 -14.71 8.07 13.30
CA SER A 113 -15.14 8.72 14.54
C SER A 113 -14.26 9.95 14.80
#